data_AF-A0A3B0XP25-F1
#
_entry.id   AF-A0A3B0XP25-F1
#
_cell.length_a   1.000
_cell.length_b   1.000
_cell.length_c   1.000
_cell.angle_alpha   90.00
_cell.angle_beta   90.00
_cell.angle_gamma   90.00
#
_symmetry.space_group_name_H-M   'P 1'
#
loop_
_entity.id
_entity.type
_entity.pdbx_description
1 polymer ?
#
loop_
_entity_poly.entity_id
_entity_poly.type
_entity_poly.pdbx_seq_one_letter_code
_entity_poly.pdbx_strand_id
1 'polypeptide(L)'
;MNDNDFFEKIVAEKNLKREKRLKKSKDDAKLNGKEPFDLNKLKKHWSYRFEKKLSAEELEGDMRKIEKDYYLAGEQFMTIESYGKHLMEMELYR
;
A
#
# COMPACT_ATOMS: atom_id res chain seq x y z
N MET A 1 -0.99 22.45 -29.26
CA MET A 1 -1.13 21.73 -27.98
C MET A 1 -0.96 22.77 -26.90
N ASN A 2 -1.93 22.88 -25.99
CA ASN A 2 -1.82 23.79 -24.85
C ASN A 2 -0.92 23.13 -23.79
N ASP A 3 -0.12 23.90 -23.06
CA ASP A 3 0.79 23.34 -22.03
C ASP A 3 0.02 22.54 -20.98
N ASN A 4 -1.22 22.97 -20.68
CA ASN A 4 -2.12 22.28 -19.76
C ASN A 4 -2.48 20.85 -20.25
N ASP A 5 -2.73 20.68 -21.55
CA ASP A 5 -3.05 19.37 -22.15
C ASP A 5 -1.84 18.42 -22.08
N PHE A 6 -0.62 18.96 -22.18
CA PHE A 6 0.61 18.18 -22.06
C PHE A 6 0.84 17.70 -20.63
N PHE A 7 0.65 18.57 -19.63
CA PHE A 7 0.74 18.19 -18.22
C PHE A 7 -0.32 17.16 -17.83
N GLU A 8 -1.57 17.35 -18.25
CA GLU A 8 -2.66 16.39 -18.00
C GLU A 8 -2.34 15.02 -18.60
N LYS A 9 -1.80 14.97 -19.82
CA LYS A 9 -1.39 13.73 -20.47
C LYS A 9 -0.28 13.01 -19.70
N ILE A 10 0.73 13.73 -19.21
CA ILE A 10 1.82 13.14 -18.40
C ILE A 10 1.28 12.56 -17.09
N VAL A 11 0.38 13.29 -16.42
CA VAL A 11 -0.24 12.81 -15.17
C VAL A 11 -1.07 11.55 -15.43
N ALA A 12 -1.88 11.55 -16.49
CA ALA A 12 -2.68 10.40 -16.88
C ALA A 12 -1.81 9.17 -17.21
N GLU A 13 -0.74 9.33 -17.99
CA GLU A 13 0.18 8.23 -18.31
C GLU A 13 0.90 7.67 -17.07
N LYS A 14 1.32 8.54 -16.15
CA LYS A 14 1.93 8.13 -14.88
C LYS A 14 0.95 7.36 -14.00
N ASN A 15 -0.29 7.82 -13.90
CA ASN A 15 -1.33 7.15 -13.13
C ASN A 15 -1.67 5.78 -13.73
N LEU A 16 -1.82 5.69 -15.05
CA LEU A 16 -2.07 4.44 -15.74
C LEU A 16 -0.93 3.42 -15.52
N LYS A 17 0.32 3.87 -15.59
CA LYS A 17 1.48 3.00 -15.30
C LYS A 17 1.47 2.50 -13.85
N ARG A 18 1.13 3.35 -12.89
CA ARG A 18 1.03 2.99 -11.46
C ARG A 18 -0.07 1.95 -11.23
N GLU A 19 -1.24 2.15 -11.83
CA GLU A 19 -2.37 1.21 -11.72
C GLU A 19 -2.04 -0.15 -12.34
N LYS A 20 -1.43 -0.16 -13.53
CA LYS A 20 -0.96 -1.40 -14.16
C LYS A 20 0.04 -2.16 -13.29
N ARG A 21 0.99 -1.44 -12.68
CA ARG A 21 1.99 -2.05 -11.78
C ARG A 21 1.32 -2.66 -10.54
N LEU A 22 0.40 -1.92 -9.91
CA LEU A 22 -0.33 -2.42 -8.74
C LEU A 22 -1.18 -3.66 -9.07
N LYS A 23 -1.89 -3.63 -10.21
CA LYS A 23 -2.68 -4.77 -10.68
C LYS A 23 -1.79 -5.99 -10.89
N LYS A 24 -0.66 -5.83 -11.59
CA LYS A 24 0.30 -6.90 -11.80
C LYS A 24 0.81 -7.47 -10.46
N SER A 25 1.18 -6.61 -9.51
CA SER A 25 1.62 -7.04 -8.19
C SER A 25 0.54 -7.82 -7.41
N LYS A 26 -0.73 -7.48 -7.55
CA LYS A 26 -1.84 -8.25 -6.97
C LYS A 26 -2.04 -9.61 -7.66
N ASP A 27 -1.91 -9.65 -8.98
CA ASP A 27 -1.99 -10.89 -9.76
C ASP A 27 -0.83 -11.84 -9.42
N ASP A 28 0.40 -11.31 -9.37
CA ASP A 28 1.61 -12.04 -8.99
C ASP A 28 1.51 -12.54 -7.53
N ALA A 29 1.00 -11.72 -6.61
CA ALA A 29 0.76 -12.12 -5.22
C ALA A 29 -0.19 -13.33 -5.12
N LYS A 30 -1.25 -13.33 -5.93
CA LYS A 30 -2.20 -14.46 -5.98
C LYS A 30 -1.54 -15.73 -6.51
N LEU A 31 -0.67 -15.62 -7.51
CA LEU A 31 0.06 -16.76 -8.09
C LEU A 31 1.11 -17.32 -7.13
N ASN A 32 1.77 -16.46 -6.38
CA ASN A 32 2.85 -16.83 -5.45
C ASN A 32 2.33 -17.27 -4.06
N GLY A 33 1.01 -17.30 -3.86
CA GLY A 33 0.40 -17.69 -2.58
C GLY A 33 0.61 -16.68 -1.46
N LYS A 34 0.87 -15.40 -1.79
CA LYS A 34 0.97 -14.32 -0.81
C LYS A 34 -0.37 -14.10 -0.12
N GLU A 35 -0.34 -13.92 1.19
CA GLU A 35 -1.53 -13.71 2.00
C GLU A 35 -2.29 -12.46 1.51
N PRO A 36 -3.61 -12.53 1.27
CA PRO A 36 -4.41 -11.36 0.95
C PRO A 36 -4.32 -10.29 2.05
N PHE A 37 -4.31 -9.03 1.66
CA PHE A 37 -4.28 -7.93 2.62
C PHE A 37 -5.51 -7.93 3.52
N ASP A 38 -5.28 -7.97 4.84
CA ASP A 38 -6.30 -7.89 5.87
C ASP A 38 -5.88 -6.89 6.94
N LEU A 39 -6.60 -5.77 7.00
CA LEU A 39 -6.37 -4.71 7.96
C LEU A 39 -6.56 -5.14 9.41
N ASN A 40 -7.55 -5.98 9.69
CA ASN A 40 -7.84 -6.41 11.05
C ASN A 40 -6.74 -7.32 11.58
N LYS A 41 -6.12 -8.13 10.71
CA LYS A 41 -4.89 -8.86 11.04
C LYS A 41 -3.71 -7.90 11.22
N LEU A 42 -3.55 -6.94 10.32
CA LEU A 42 -2.43 -6.00 10.39
C LEU A 42 -2.43 -5.21 11.70
N LYS A 43 -3.61 -4.74 12.16
CA LYS A 43 -3.79 -4.03 13.44
C LYS A 43 -3.30 -4.82 14.65
N LYS A 44 -3.33 -6.15 14.62
CA LYS A 44 -2.82 -6.99 15.72
C LYS A 44 -1.30 -6.96 15.83
N HIS A 45 -0.61 -6.69 14.72
CA HIS A 45 0.85 -6.68 14.63
C HIS A 45 1.43 -5.26 14.51
N TRP A 46 0.60 -4.27 14.23
CA TRP A 46 0.97 -2.87 14.06
C TRP A 46 -0.12 -1.95 14.63
N SER A 47 -0.13 -1.78 15.95
CA SER A 47 -1.15 -1.00 16.68
C SER A 47 -0.83 0.50 16.77
N TYR A 48 0.44 0.88 16.71
CA TYR A 48 0.94 2.24 17.01
C TYR A 48 0.28 3.36 16.19
N ARG A 49 0.03 3.11 14.89
CA ARG A 49 -0.62 4.12 14.02
C ARG A 49 -2.11 4.31 14.28
N PHE A 50 -2.80 3.29 14.81
CA PHE A 50 -4.25 3.30 15.05
C PHE A 50 -4.63 3.89 16.42
N GLU A 51 -3.65 4.09 17.30
CA GLU A 51 -3.85 4.80 18.58
C GLU A 51 -3.83 6.33 18.41
N LYS A 52 -3.30 6.83 17.28
CA LYS A 52 -3.43 8.24 16.90
C LYS A 52 -4.85 8.46 16.40
N LYS A 53 -5.58 9.40 17.01
CA LYS A 53 -6.97 9.78 16.71
C LYS A 53 -7.10 10.42 15.30
N LEU A 54 -6.84 9.64 14.26
CA LEU A 54 -7.06 10.03 12.87
C LEU A 54 -8.56 10.07 12.58
N SER A 55 -8.98 11.00 11.71
CA SER A 55 -10.34 11.00 11.17
C SER A 55 -10.57 9.76 10.28
N ALA A 56 -11.83 9.44 10.02
CA ALA A 56 -12.19 8.29 9.18
C ALA A 56 -11.59 8.38 7.76
N GLU A 57 -11.52 9.58 7.19
CA GLU A 57 -10.98 9.84 5.85
C GLU A 57 -9.46 9.68 5.80
N GLU A 58 -8.74 10.18 6.82
CA GLU A 58 -7.30 10.00 6.94
C GLU A 58 -6.94 8.52 7.12
N LEU A 59 -7.72 7.81 7.95
CA LEU A 59 -7.61 6.36 8.14
C LEU A 59 -7.80 5.61 6.82
N GLU A 60 -8.84 5.93 6.04
CA GLU A 60 -9.09 5.26 4.77
C GLU A 60 -7.98 5.54 3.74
N GLY A 61 -7.51 6.78 3.66
CA GLY A 61 -6.41 7.17 2.77
C GLY A 61 -5.11 6.44 3.12
N ASP A 62 -4.77 6.39 4.41
CA ASP A 62 -3.62 5.65 4.90
C ASP A 62 -3.75 4.15 4.66
N MET A 63 -4.92 3.55 4.90
CA MET A 63 -5.17 2.13 4.64
C MET A 63 -4.95 1.77 3.18
N ARG A 64 -5.47 2.56 2.24
CA ARG A 64 -5.27 2.33 0.81
C ARG A 64 -3.80 2.43 0.42
N LYS A 65 -3.03 3.29 1.08
CA LYS A 65 -1.59 3.41 0.86
C LYS A 65 -0.84 2.18 1.40
N ILE A 66 -1.15 1.77 2.62
CA ILE A 66 -0.54 0.61 3.28
C ILE A 66 -0.80 -0.68 2.50
N GLU A 67 -2.02 -0.87 1.98
CA GLU A 67 -2.37 -1.99 1.11
C GLU A 67 -1.52 -1.99 -0.17
N LYS A 68 -1.40 -0.83 -0.83
CA LYS A 68 -0.58 -0.71 -2.04
C LYS A 68 0.87 -1.08 -1.77
N ASP A 69 1.45 -0.54 -0.70
CA ASP A 69 2.84 -0.79 -0.32
C ASP A 69 3.07 -2.27 -0.02
N TYR A 70 2.11 -2.95 0.64
CA TYR A 70 2.17 -4.39 0.88
C TYR A 70 2.30 -5.20 -0.41
N TYR A 71 1.48 -4.93 -1.42
CA TYR A 71 1.55 -5.65 -2.70
C TYR A 71 2.78 -5.25 -3.52
N LEU A 72 3.15 -3.96 -3.51
CA LEU A 72 4.31 -3.46 -4.25
C LEU A 72 5.65 -3.95 -3.69
N ALA A 73 5.70 -4.32 -2.41
CA ALA A 73 6.85 -4.98 -1.80
C ALA A 73 7.09 -6.40 -2.36
N GLY A 74 6.17 -6.94 -3.17
CA GLY A 74 6.34 -8.22 -3.84
C GLY A 74 6.55 -9.36 -2.86
N GLU A 75 7.58 -10.18 -3.09
CA GLU A 75 7.91 -11.35 -2.28
C GLU A 75 8.62 -11.04 -0.96
N GLN A 76 9.00 -9.78 -0.73
CA GLN A 76 9.67 -9.37 0.51
C GLN A 76 8.83 -9.69 1.76
N PHE A 77 7.50 -9.60 1.64
CA PHE A 77 6.56 -9.90 2.72
C PHE A 77 5.45 -10.81 2.21
N MET A 78 5.50 -12.09 2.51
CA MET A 78 4.47 -13.04 2.06
C MET A 78 3.23 -13.10 2.97
N THR A 79 3.34 -12.57 4.19
CA THR A 79 2.27 -12.58 5.21
C THR A 79 2.03 -11.20 5.82
N ILE A 80 0.81 -10.98 6.32
CA ILE A 80 0.45 -9.74 7.02
C ILE A 80 1.22 -9.58 8.33
N GLU A 81 1.55 -10.69 8.99
CA GLU A 81 2.40 -10.67 10.18
C GLU A 81 3.81 -10.15 9.88
N SER A 82 4.46 -10.67 8.83
CA SER A 82 5.81 -10.24 8.43
C SER A 82 5.85 -8.76 8.06
N TYR A 83 4.81 -8.29 7.37
CA TYR A 83 4.67 -6.90 7.01
C TYR A 83 4.37 -6.00 8.23
N GLY A 84 3.51 -6.44 9.15
CA GLY A 84 3.21 -5.71 10.38
C GLY A 84 4.43 -5.51 11.28
N LYS A 85 5.28 -6.56 11.43
CA LYS A 85 6.55 -6.45 12.16
C LYS A 85 7.48 -5.42 11.53
N HIS A 86 7.63 -5.45 10.20
CA HIS A 86 8.43 -4.47 9.48
C HIS A 86 7.93 -3.03 9.68
N LEU A 87 6.62 -2.82 9.66
CA LEU A 87 6.03 -1.50 9.88
C LEU A 87 6.27 -0.98 11.31
N MET A 88 6.20 -1.85 12.33
CA MET A 88 6.60 -1.48 13.68
C MET A 88 8.08 -1.10 13.76
N GLU A 89 8.97 -1.89 13.16
CA GLU A 89 10.40 -1.59 13.15
C GLU A 89 10.69 -0.21 12.55
N MET A 90 10.07 0.10 11.41
CA MET A 90 10.23 1.41 10.75
C MET A 90 9.71 2.59 11.59
N GLU A 91 8.78 2.36 12.52
CA GLU A 91 8.28 3.40 13.43
C GLU A 91 9.10 3.53 14.71
N LEU A 92 9.74 2.47 15.18
CA LEU A 92 10.65 2.50 16.34
C LEU A 92 11.96 3.23 16.04
N TYR A 93 12.37 3.30 14.77
CA TYR A 93 13.59 3.97 14.32
C TYR A 93 13.34 5.34 13.64
N ARG A 94 12.15 5.93 13.85
CA ARG A 94 11.78 7.27 13.38
C ARG A 94 11.84 8.31 14.48
#